data_AF-A0A419HF47-F1
#
_entry.id   AF-A0A419HF47-F1
#
_cell.length_a   1.000
_cell.length_b   1.000
_cell.length_c   1.000
_cell.angle_alpha   90.00
_cell.angle_beta   90.00
_cell.angle_gamma   90.00
#
_symmetry.space_group_name_H-M   'P 1'
#
loop_
_entity.id
_entity.type
_entity.pdbx_description
1 polymer ?
#
loop_
_entity_poly.entity_id
_entity_poly.type
_entity_poly.pdbx_seq_one_letter_code
_entity_poly.pdbx_strand_id
1 'polypeptide(L)'
;MHRSLSKLAVICALVAPLLTAVPAAAATNSDDPPAEEGIAVIDACRYQAVFTYIHGYTYTVEGTFTKASGSSARRELHLTELDPQGPQRRRLYQVDACQVAKPGENLTKIQLLGKRWLEPPHGPSATRNDGALRDVATLPHVPTARPTNLAVTLTGPNEATFTWQPPAGEVTNYQVKITSPTDEGEVEYWRYKTYNREVSAGTLQYVDKLDPRAPEGTRTYTYTARTVVNGFVNDVETDPVSVSIVHPR
;
A
#
# COMPACT_ATOMS: atom_id res chain seq x y z
N MET A 1 -49.16 -70.79 -10.62
CA MET A 1 -47.77 -71.25 -10.35
C MET A 1 -46.84 -70.12 -10.78
N HIS A 2 -46.54 -69.16 -9.90
CA HIS A 2 -45.39 -69.09 -9.00
C HIS A 2 -44.00 -68.98 -9.67
N ARG A 3 -43.38 -67.82 -9.42
CA ARG A 3 -41.95 -67.47 -9.18
C ARG A 3 -41.59 -66.22 -10.01
N SER A 4 -41.64 -65.04 -9.41
CA SER A 4 -40.57 -64.42 -8.60
C SER A 4 -39.22 -64.42 -9.33
N LEU A 5 -38.73 -63.22 -9.65
CA LEU A 5 -37.34 -62.82 -9.40
C LEU A 5 -37.20 -61.31 -9.62
N SER A 6 -37.17 -60.61 -8.48
CA SER A 6 -36.69 -59.25 -8.30
C SER A 6 -35.30 -59.09 -8.90
N LYS A 7 -35.10 -58.05 -9.71
CA LYS A 7 -33.76 -57.52 -9.99
C LYS A 7 -33.69 -56.09 -9.45
N LEU A 8 -32.96 -55.96 -8.34
CA LEU A 8 -32.47 -54.71 -7.80
C LEU A 8 -31.75 -53.94 -8.92
N ALA A 9 -32.24 -52.75 -9.26
CA ALA A 9 -31.42 -51.74 -9.91
C ALA A 9 -30.65 -51.02 -8.80
N VAL A 10 -29.35 -51.31 -8.71
CA VAL A 10 -28.40 -50.58 -7.87
C VAL A 10 -28.27 -49.18 -8.45
N ILE A 11 -28.82 -48.19 -7.75
CA ILE A 11 -28.58 -46.77 -8.05
C ILE A 11 -27.19 -46.45 -7.51
N CYS A 12 -26.20 -46.43 -8.39
CA CYS A 12 -24.91 -45.80 -8.13
C CYS A 12 -25.13 -44.28 -8.04
N ALA A 13 -25.30 -43.76 -6.84
CA ALA A 13 -25.19 -42.34 -6.57
C ALA A 13 -23.71 -41.93 -6.72
N LEU A 14 -23.34 -41.46 -7.91
CA LEU A 14 -22.15 -40.63 -8.10
C LEU A 14 -22.37 -39.32 -7.33
N VAL A 15 -21.90 -39.27 -6.10
CA VAL A 15 -21.71 -38.02 -5.36
C VAL A 15 -20.51 -37.33 -6.00
N ALA A 16 -20.76 -36.55 -7.06
CA ALA A 16 -19.82 -35.54 -7.48
C ALA A 16 -19.78 -34.46 -6.37
N PRO A 17 -18.61 -34.10 -5.82
CA PRO A 17 -18.53 -32.88 -5.06
C PRO A 17 -18.87 -31.74 -6.02
N LEU A 18 -19.97 -31.04 -5.74
CA LEU A 18 -20.19 -29.70 -6.25
C LEU A 18 -19.01 -28.87 -5.76
N LEU A 19 -17.96 -28.79 -6.56
CA LEU A 19 -17.02 -27.67 -6.52
C LEU A 19 -17.88 -26.45 -6.84
N THR A 20 -18.38 -25.80 -5.79
CA THR A 20 -18.81 -24.41 -5.90
C THR A 20 -17.56 -23.67 -6.31
N ALA A 21 -17.44 -23.40 -7.61
CA ALA A 21 -16.48 -22.46 -8.12
C ALA A 21 -16.73 -21.16 -7.36
N VAL A 22 -15.83 -20.83 -6.44
CA VAL A 22 -15.75 -19.47 -5.88
C VAL A 22 -15.61 -18.59 -7.11
N PRO A 23 -16.53 -17.65 -7.37
CA PRO A 23 -16.36 -16.78 -8.51
C PRO A 23 -15.01 -16.10 -8.31
N ALA A 24 -14.13 -16.24 -9.29
CA ALA A 24 -12.93 -15.42 -9.38
C ALA A 24 -13.42 -13.97 -9.27
N ALA A 25 -13.16 -13.34 -8.12
CA ALA A 25 -13.53 -11.97 -7.90
C ALA A 25 -12.74 -11.16 -8.93
N ALA A 26 -13.42 -10.80 -10.02
CA ALA A 26 -12.97 -9.76 -10.92
C ALA A 26 -12.78 -8.52 -10.05
N ALA A 27 -11.53 -8.07 -9.94
CA ALA A 27 -11.17 -6.85 -9.24
C ALA A 27 -11.70 -5.64 -10.01
N THR A 28 -12.98 -5.36 -9.84
CA THR A 28 -13.60 -4.10 -10.19
C THR A 28 -14.65 -3.79 -9.13
N ASN A 29 -14.32 -2.91 -8.18
CA ASN A 29 -15.24 -1.86 -7.74
C ASN A 29 -14.50 -0.81 -6.91
N SER A 30 -14.75 0.43 -7.32
CA SER A 30 -14.18 1.69 -6.88
C SER A 30 -14.75 2.20 -5.54
N ASP A 31 -15.04 1.29 -4.61
CA ASP A 31 -15.79 1.56 -3.38
C ASP A 31 -14.93 1.57 -2.11
N ASP A 32 -13.61 1.75 -2.23
CA ASP A 32 -12.80 2.10 -1.06
C ASP A 32 -13.25 3.49 -0.56
N PRO A 33 -13.60 3.63 0.74
CA PRO A 33 -13.86 4.94 1.31
C PRO A 33 -12.61 5.83 1.11
N PRO A 34 -12.77 7.15 0.89
CA PRO A 34 -11.63 8.04 0.81
C PRO A 34 -10.77 7.83 2.05
N ALA A 35 -9.46 7.60 1.86
CA ALA A 35 -8.55 7.47 2.99
C ALA A 35 -8.72 8.71 3.87
N GLU A 36 -9.08 8.52 5.14
CA GLU A 36 -9.19 9.62 6.08
C GLU A 36 -7.88 10.39 6.07
N GLU A 37 -7.96 11.68 5.76
CA GLU A 37 -6.78 12.55 5.77
C GLU A 37 -6.24 12.56 7.20
N GLY A 38 -4.96 12.25 7.37
CA GLY A 38 -4.44 11.92 8.68
C GLY A 38 -2.94 12.09 8.79
N ILE A 39 -2.48 12.22 10.03
CA ILE A 39 -1.06 12.25 10.36
C ILE A 39 -0.76 11.33 11.53
N ALA A 40 0.35 10.60 11.43
CA ALA A 40 0.81 9.66 12.44
C ALA A 40 2.30 9.84 12.72
N VAL A 41 2.72 9.52 13.94
CA VAL A 41 4.09 9.62 14.43
C VAL A 41 4.87 8.35 14.07
N ILE A 42 6.06 8.53 13.49
CA ILE A 42 7.08 7.47 13.41
C ILE A 42 7.99 7.57 14.62
N ASP A 43 8.61 8.74 14.79
CA ASP A 43 9.48 9.07 15.91
C ASP A 43 9.45 10.59 16.20
N ALA A 44 10.38 11.08 17.02
CA ALA A 44 10.42 12.49 17.42
C ALA A 44 10.51 13.48 16.23
N CYS A 45 11.13 13.07 15.13
CA CYS A 45 11.40 13.90 13.96
C CYS A 45 10.56 13.53 12.73
N ARG A 46 10.16 12.27 12.61
CA ARG A 46 9.53 11.73 11.40
C ARG A 46 8.06 11.39 11.63
N TYR A 47 7.25 11.74 10.65
CA TYR A 47 5.81 11.51 10.63
C TYR A 47 5.39 10.98 9.26
N GLN A 48 4.19 10.40 9.18
CA GLN A 48 3.53 10.11 7.90
C GLN A 48 2.27 10.94 7.78
N ALA A 49 2.07 11.55 6.60
CA ALA A 49 0.84 12.27 6.26
C ALA A 49 0.14 11.57 5.10
N VAL A 50 -1.15 11.29 5.29
CA VAL A 50 -2.03 10.69 4.29
C VAL A 50 -2.99 11.75 3.79
N PHE A 51 -3.07 11.88 2.47
CA PHE A 51 -4.03 12.76 1.80
C PHE A 51 -4.89 11.95 0.82
N THR A 52 -6.17 12.29 0.73
CA THR A 52 -7.00 11.82 -0.37
C THR A 52 -6.61 12.61 -1.62
N TYR A 53 -6.17 11.92 -2.68
CA TYR A 53 -5.79 12.55 -3.94
C TYR A 53 -7.00 13.19 -4.62
N ILE A 54 -6.90 14.50 -4.80
CA ILE A 54 -7.75 15.30 -5.68
C ILE A 54 -6.88 16.04 -6.69
N HIS A 55 -7.27 15.95 -7.96
CA HIS A 55 -6.62 16.65 -9.05
C HIS A 55 -6.65 18.17 -8.83
N GLY A 56 -5.52 18.84 -9.07
CA GLY A 56 -5.40 20.29 -8.92
C GLY A 56 -5.20 20.79 -7.48
N TYR A 57 -4.91 19.91 -6.52
CA TYR A 57 -4.51 20.28 -5.17
C TYR A 57 -3.03 20.02 -4.93
N THR A 58 -2.39 20.96 -4.22
CA THR A 58 -1.05 20.81 -3.64
C THR A 58 -1.20 20.58 -2.14
N TYR A 59 -0.54 19.55 -1.62
CA TYR A 59 -0.56 19.22 -0.19
C TYR A 59 0.66 19.81 0.50
N THR A 60 0.44 20.38 1.68
CA THR A 60 1.47 20.96 2.55
C THR A 60 1.19 20.54 3.99
N VAL A 61 2.24 20.44 4.79
CA VAL A 61 2.12 20.19 6.23
C VAL A 61 2.84 21.31 6.95
N GLU A 62 2.21 21.88 7.98
CA GLU A 62 2.81 22.93 8.79
C GLU A 62 2.94 22.49 10.24
N GLY A 63 4.10 22.78 10.83
CA GLY A 63 4.42 22.49 12.21
C GLY A 63 4.54 23.75 13.06
N THR A 64 4.03 23.70 14.30
CA THR A 64 4.28 24.70 15.34
C THR A 64 5.39 24.22 16.26
N PHE A 65 6.52 24.91 16.20
CA PHE A 65 7.72 24.63 16.98
C PHE A 65 7.78 25.55 18.20
N THR A 66 7.92 24.99 19.39
CA THR A 66 7.90 25.72 20.65
C THR A 66 9.21 25.52 21.40
N LYS A 67 9.77 26.62 21.92
CA LYS A 67 10.95 26.61 22.80
C LYS A 67 10.57 26.39 24.24
N ALA A 68 11.51 25.96 25.07
CA ALA A 68 11.35 25.94 26.52
C ALA A 68 10.95 27.31 27.12
N SER A 69 11.33 28.41 26.46
CA SER A 69 10.92 29.77 26.82
C SER A 69 9.45 30.10 26.53
N GLY A 70 8.68 29.18 25.93
CA GLY A 70 7.29 29.37 25.53
C GLY A 70 7.10 30.08 24.18
N SER A 71 8.15 30.58 23.56
CA SER A 71 8.09 31.18 22.22
C SER A 71 7.78 30.11 21.17
N SER A 72 6.84 30.37 20.26
CA SER A 72 6.49 29.46 19.18
C SER A 72 6.59 30.09 17.79
N ALA A 73 6.86 29.26 16.79
CA ALA A 73 6.89 29.65 15.38
C ALA A 73 6.29 28.55 14.51
N ARG A 74 5.57 28.95 13.45
CA ARG A 74 5.05 28.03 12.45
C ARG A 74 5.99 27.93 11.26
N ARG A 75 6.17 26.72 10.73
CA ARG A 75 6.98 26.44 9.54
C ARG A 75 6.35 25.33 8.70
N GLU A 76 6.44 25.46 7.39
CA GLU A 76 6.13 24.38 6.47
C GLU A 76 7.18 23.27 6.61
N LEU A 77 6.71 22.02 6.59
CA LEU A 77 7.52 20.82 6.74
C LEU A 77 7.81 20.20 5.38
N HIS A 78 8.99 19.59 5.23
CA HIS A 78 9.36 18.93 4.01
C HIS A 78 8.57 17.62 3.83
N LEU A 79 8.06 17.39 2.62
CA LEU A 79 7.30 16.19 2.25
C LEU A 79 8.08 15.37 1.22
N THR A 80 8.27 14.08 1.51
CA THR A 80 8.79 13.09 0.57
C THR A 80 7.69 12.09 0.26
N GLU A 81 7.26 11.99 -0.99
CA GLU A 81 6.23 11.02 -1.39
C GLU A 81 6.77 9.58 -1.26
N LEU A 82 6.09 8.76 -0.46
CA LEU A 82 6.50 7.37 -0.19
C LEU A 82 5.88 6.38 -1.19
N ASP A 83 4.72 6.73 -1.75
CA ASP A 83 3.96 5.83 -2.63
C ASP A 83 3.48 6.54 -3.91
N PRO A 84 4.41 6.98 -4.78
CA PRO A 84 4.06 7.75 -5.98
C PRO A 84 3.20 6.96 -6.98
N GLN A 85 3.29 5.63 -6.92
CA GLN A 85 2.56 4.66 -7.76
C GLN A 85 1.44 3.96 -6.98
N GLY A 86 1.06 4.49 -5.81
CA GLY A 86 0.02 3.95 -4.95
C GLY A 86 -1.37 4.01 -5.58
N PRO A 87 -2.40 3.50 -4.88
CA PRO A 87 -3.78 3.59 -5.37
C PRO A 87 -4.13 5.03 -5.69
N GLN A 88 -4.80 5.25 -6.83
CA GLN A 88 -5.07 6.56 -7.46
C GLN A 88 -5.68 7.61 -6.51
N ARG A 89 -6.29 7.19 -5.39
CA ARG A 89 -7.01 8.06 -4.46
C ARG A 89 -6.26 8.36 -3.16
N ARG A 90 -5.07 7.81 -2.90
CA ARG A 90 -4.30 8.08 -1.68
C ARG A 90 -2.88 8.53 -2.00
N ARG A 91 -2.46 9.64 -1.42
CA ARG A 91 -1.06 10.10 -1.42
C ARG A 91 -0.50 9.96 -0.01
N LEU A 92 0.65 9.32 0.09
CA LEU A 92 1.33 9.08 1.35
C LEU A 92 2.69 9.78 1.33
N TYR A 93 2.95 10.59 2.34
CA TYR A 93 4.20 11.34 2.46
C TYR A 93 4.89 11.02 3.78
N GLN A 94 6.22 10.93 3.74
CA GLN A 94 7.05 11.12 4.92
C GLN A 94 7.21 12.62 5.16
N VAL A 95 7.09 13.01 6.42
CA VAL A 95 7.27 14.39 6.89
C VAL A 95 8.46 14.42 7.83
N ASP A 96 9.41 15.31 7.58
CA ASP A 96 10.59 15.51 8.43
C ASP A 96 10.52 16.88 9.12
N ALA A 97 10.23 16.87 10.42
CA ALA A 97 10.14 18.07 11.23
C ALA A 97 11.51 18.64 11.61
N CYS A 98 12.53 17.79 11.68
CA CYS A 98 13.85 18.17 12.19
C CYS A 98 14.69 18.90 11.14
N GLN A 99 14.36 18.79 9.86
CA GLN A 99 14.95 19.62 8.81
C GLN A 99 14.70 21.13 8.99
N VAL A 100 13.61 21.51 9.66
CA VAL A 100 13.23 22.92 9.84
C VAL A 100 13.20 23.37 11.31
N ALA A 101 13.45 22.45 12.24
CA ALA A 101 13.55 22.75 13.67
C ALA A 101 14.84 23.55 13.96
N LYS A 102 14.73 24.58 14.80
CA LYS A 102 15.93 25.30 15.30
C LYS A 102 16.38 24.70 16.64
N PRO A 103 17.65 24.91 17.06
CA PRO A 103 18.12 24.40 18.34
C PRO A 103 17.22 24.84 19.51
N GLY A 104 16.85 23.86 20.35
CA GLY A 104 15.99 24.07 21.52
C GLY A 104 14.49 24.22 21.21
N GLU A 105 14.07 24.00 19.97
CA GLU A 105 12.66 23.93 19.58
C GLU A 105 12.20 22.49 19.41
N ASN A 106 10.98 22.20 19.87
CA ASN A 106 10.30 20.93 19.63
C ASN A 106 9.02 21.18 18.85
N LEU A 107 8.68 20.26 17.95
CA LEU A 107 7.37 20.26 17.31
C LEU A 107 6.29 19.94 18.35
N THR A 108 5.31 20.82 18.49
CA THR A 108 4.23 20.68 19.50
C THR A 108 2.86 20.53 18.88
N LYS A 109 2.61 21.20 17.74
CA LYS A 109 1.38 21.05 16.97
C LYS A 109 1.68 20.84 15.50
N ILE A 110 0.79 20.16 14.79
CA ILE A 110 0.90 19.94 13.36
C ILE A 110 -0.46 20.07 12.67
N GLN A 111 -0.47 20.56 11.44
CA GLN A 111 -1.68 20.67 10.62
C GLN A 111 -1.41 20.24 9.19
N LEU A 112 -2.41 19.63 8.56
CA LEU A 112 -2.40 19.26 7.15
C LEU A 112 -3.17 20.32 6.36
N LEU A 113 -2.64 20.75 5.23
CA LEU A 113 -3.23 21.78 4.39
C LEU A 113 -3.27 21.32 2.92
N GLY A 114 -4.46 21.30 2.32
CA GLY A 114 -4.64 21.13 0.88
C GLY A 114 -4.92 22.48 0.23
N LYS A 115 -3.99 22.98 -0.59
CA LYS A 115 -4.15 24.23 -1.33
C LYS A 115 -4.56 23.90 -2.76
N ARG A 116 -5.76 24.29 -3.18
CA ARG A 116 -6.14 24.21 -4.60
C ARG A 116 -5.26 25.13 -5.43
N TRP A 117 -4.67 24.61 -6.50
CA TRP A 117 -4.01 25.43 -7.51
C TRP A 117 -5.10 26.12 -8.33
N LEU A 118 -5.30 27.42 -8.08
CA LEU A 118 -6.16 28.26 -8.90
C LEU A 118 -5.23 29.12 -9.75
N GLU A 119 -5.36 29.04 -11.07
CA GLU A 119 -4.73 30.01 -11.95
C GLU A 119 -5.27 31.41 -11.62
N PRO A 120 -4.42 32.45 -11.56
CA PRO A 120 -4.90 33.83 -11.51
C PRO A 120 -5.90 34.07 -12.66
N PRO A 121 -7.06 34.71 -12.44
CA PRO A 121 -7.37 35.67 -11.38
C PRO A 121 -8.26 35.13 -10.24
N HIS A 122 -8.39 33.82 -10.09
CA HIS A 122 -9.47 33.23 -9.29
C HIS A 122 -9.17 33.15 -7.78
N GLY A 123 -9.06 34.30 -7.10
CA GLY A 123 -9.19 34.43 -5.64
C GLY A 123 -8.28 33.57 -4.75
N PRO A 124 -8.44 33.61 -3.41
CA PRO A 124 -7.66 32.77 -2.51
C PRO A 124 -7.99 31.29 -2.72
N SER A 125 -6.96 30.46 -2.79
CA SER A 125 -7.02 29.01 -2.80
C SER A 125 -7.99 28.51 -1.72
N ALA A 126 -9.03 27.76 -2.11
CA ALA A 126 -9.86 27.06 -1.13
C ALA A 126 -8.96 26.06 -0.39
N THR A 127 -8.76 26.28 0.91
CA THR A 127 -8.09 25.30 1.77
C THR A 127 -9.03 24.11 1.94
N ARG A 128 -8.65 22.97 1.36
CA ARG A 128 -9.19 21.68 1.77
C ARG A 128 -8.37 21.19 2.97
N ASN A 129 -9.02 20.39 3.82
CA ASN A 129 -8.59 19.90 5.13
C ASN A 129 -9.15 20.78 6.26
N ASP A 130 -9.31 20.20 7.45
CA ASP A 130 -9.92 20.86 8.62
C ASP A 130 -9.13 22.08 9.13
N GLY A 131 -7.90 22.29 8.65
CA GLY A 131 -6.98 23.32 9.15
C GLY A 131 -6.72 23.18 10.65
N ALA A 132 -7.04 22.01 11.23
CA ALA A 132 -7.02 21.81 12.66
C ALA A 132 -5.58 21.57 13.10
N LEU A 133 -5.15 22.40 14.03
CA LEU A 133 -3.89 22.18 14.74
C LEU A 133 -4.08 21.03 15.71
N ARG A 134 -3.38 19.93 15.44
CA ARG A 134 -3.36 18.73 16.26
C ARG A 134 -2.16 18.77 17.18
N ASP A 135 -2.35 18.41 18.45
CA ASP A 135 -1.23 18.26 19.38
C ASP A 135 -0.44 16.99 19.03
N VAL A 136 0.86 17.12 18.81
CA VAL A 136 1.72 16.00 18.38
C VAL A 136 1.68 14.84 19.36
N ALA A 137 1.56 15.14 20.65
CA ALA A 137 1.48 14.16 21.73
C ALA A 137 0.21 13.28 21.69
N THR A 138 -0.79 13.66 20.88
CA THR A 138 -2.09 12.95 20.77
C THR A 138 -2.23 12.19 19.46
N LEU A 139 -1.25 12.29 18.57
CA LEU A 139 -1.31 11.65 17.26
C LEU A 139 -1.17 10.13 17.38
N PRO A 140 -1.82 9.37 16.48
CA PRO A 140 -1.60 7.93 16.40
C PRO A 140 -0.15 7.65 15.98
N HIS A 141 0.31 6.43 16.28
CA HIS A 141 1.59 5.92 15.78
C HIS A 141 1.40 5.17 14.47
N VAL A 142 2.40 5.23 13.59
CA VAL A 142 2.46 4.34 12.43
C VAL A 142 2.55 2.88 12.88
N PRO A 143 2.01 1.92 12.10
CA PRO A 143 2.10 0.52 12.45
C PRO A 143 3.56 0.06 12.50
N THR A 144 3.94 -0.63 13.58
CA THR A 144 5.31 -1.18 13.76
C THR A 144 5.39 -2.67 13.49
N ALA A 145 4.26 -3.38 13.56
CA ALA A 145 4.22 -4.82 13.34
C ALA A 145 4.39 -5.15 11.85
N ARG A 146 5.15 -6.20 11.54
CA ARG A 146 5.49 -6.58 10.15
C ARG A 146 4.98 -7.98 9.81
N PRO A 147 4.64 -8.25 8.54
CA PRO A 147 4.40 -9.61 8.08
C PRO A 147 5.63 -10.49 8.31
N THR A 148 5.40 -11.79 8.51
CA THR A 148 6.48 -12.77 8.72
C THR A 148 6.28 -13.98 7.80
N ASN A 149 7.24 -14.92 7.82
CA ASN A 149 7.17 -16.16 7.04
C ASN A 149 6.86 -15.91 5.55
N LEU A 150 7.59 -14.96 4.98
CA LEU A 150 7.46 -14.57 3.58
C LEU A 150 7.94 -15.71 2.69
N ALA A 151 7.16 -16.03 1.65
CA ALA A 151 7.54 -17.01 0.66
C ALA A 151 7.03 -16.61 -0.72
N VAL A 152 7.82 -16.90 -1.75
CA VAL A 152 7.42 -16.78 -3.15
C VAL A 152 7.52 -18.15 -3.80
N THR A 153 6.50 -18.50 -4.57
CA THR A 153 6.44 -19.77 -5.31
C THR A 153 6.04 -19.52 -6.75
N LEU A 154 6.69 -20.20 -7.70
CA LEU A 154 6.23 -20.20 -9.08
C LEU A 154 5.03 -21.13 -9.17
N THR A 155 3.91 -20.58 -9.63
CA THR A 155 2.63 -21.29 -9.75
C THR A 155 2.25 -21.56 -11.20
N GLY A 156 2.98 -20.94 -12.14
CA GLY A 156 2.94 -21.22 -13.56
C GLY A 156 4.17 -20.64 -14.27
N PRO A 157 4.27 -20.78 -15.61
CA PRO A 157 5.40 -20.25 -16.37
C PRO A 157 5.52 -18.72 -16.29
N ASN A 158 4.39 -18.03 -16.06
CA ASN A 158 4.30 -16.56 -16.02
C ASN A 158 3.56 -16.08 -14.76
N GLU A 159 3.61 -16.86 -13.68
CA GLU A 159 2.89 -16.54 -12.45
C GLU A 159 3.71 -16.90 -11.22
N ALA A 160 3.83 -15.94 -10.30
CA ALA A 160 4.40 -16.15 -8.98
C ALA A 160 3.35 -15.81 -7.92
N THR A 161 3.25 -16.64 -6.90
CA THR A 161 2.43 -16.36 -5.71
C THR A 161 3.36 -16.02 -4.55
N PHE A 162 3.22 -14.78 -4.07
CA PHE A 162 3.88 -14.27 -2.88
C PHE A 162 2.94 -14.39 -1.68
N THR A 163 3.41 -14.94 -0.56
CA THR A 163 2.60 -15.23 0.64
C THR A 163 3.32 -14.75 1.89
N TRP A 164 2.55 -14.49 2.94
CA TRP A 164 3.06 -14.07 4.24
C TRP A 164 2.11 -14.49 5.36
N GLN A 165 2.58 -14.40 6.60
CA GLN A 165 1.75 -14.49 7.79
C GLN A 165 1.45 -13.10 8.35
N PRO A 166 0.22 -12.88 8.86
CA PRO A 166 -0.15 -11.61 9.45
C PRO A 166 0.61 -11.39 10.77
N PRO A 167 1.02 -10.16 11.08
CA PRO A 167 1.46 -9.83 12.43
C PRO A 167 0.32 -9.89 13.44
N ALA A 168 0.66 -9.88 14.73
CA ALA A 168 -0.31 -9.61 15.78
C ALA A 168 -0.77 -8.14 15.75
N GLY A 169 -2.05 -7.91 16.06
CA GLY A 169 -2.66 -6.58 16.10
C GLY A 169 -3.55 -6.28 14.90
N GLU A 170 -3.99 -5.03 14.82
CA GLU A 170 -4.85 -4.56 13.74
C GLU A 170 -4.05 -4.34 12.45
N VAL A 171 -4.59 -4.82 11.33
CA VAL A 171 -4.07 -4.58 9.98
C VAL A 171 -5.27 -4.25 9.11
N THR A 172 -5.23 -3.11 8.42
CA THR A 172 -6.26 -2.73 7.45
C THR A 172 -5.95 -3.37 6.11
N ASN A 173 -4.71 -3.22 5.63
CA ASN A 173 -4.22 -3.76 4.35
C ASN A 173 -2.72 -4.11 4.46
N TYR A 174 -2.19 -4.73 3.42
CA TYR A 174 -0.76 -4.88 3.17
C TYR A 174 -0.37 -4.09 1.93
N GLN A 175 0.82 -3.48 1.96
CA GLN A 175 1.46 -2.93 0.77
C GLN A 175 2.55 -3.91 0.33
N VAL A 176 2.35 -4.56 -0.81
CA VAL A 176 3.32 -5.44 -1.45
C VAL A 176 4.10 -4.62 -2.46
N LYS A 177 5.42 -4.59 -2.33
CA LYS A 177 6.32 -3.93 -3.26
C LYS A 177 6.99 -5.00 -4.12
N ILE A 178 6.80 -4.88 -5.42
CA ILE A 178 7.35 -5.79 -6.42
C ILE A 178 8.40 -5.05 -7.23
N THR A 179 9.59 -5.64 -7.37
CA THR A 179 10.59 -5.21 -8.35
C THR A 179 10.75 -6.27 -9.42
N SER A 180 10.39 -5.93 -10.65
CA SER A 180 10.33 -6.86 -11.78
C SER A 180 10.83 -6.21 -13.08
N PRO A 181 11.34 -7.02 -14.04
CA PRO A 181 11.62 -6.52 -15.38
C PRO A 181 10.32 -6.07 -16.05
N THR A 182 10.32 -4.90 -16.69
CA THR A 182 9.19 -4.39 -17.47
C THR A 182 9.69 -3.80 -18.78
N ASP A 183 8.93 -4.05 -19.86
CA ASP A 183 9.07 -3.43 -21.17
C ASP A 183 8.54 -1.99 -21.17
N GLU A 184 9.29 -1.06 -21.77
CA GLU A 184 8.85 0.34 -21.91
C GLU A 184 8.38 0.74 -23.31
N GLY A 185 8.29 -0.21 -24.26
CA GLY A 185 7.67 0.00 -25.56
C GLY A 185 8.54 0.72 -26.60
N GLU A 186 8.03 0.65 -27.85
CA GLU A 186 8.57 1.00 -29.19
C GLU A 186 9.98 0.52 -29.55
N VAL A 187 10.95 0.64 -28.67
CA VAL A 187 12.28 0.04 -28.79
C VAL A 187 12.39 -0.93 -27.63
N GLU A 188 12.63 -2.22 -27.90
CA GLU A 188 12.73 -3.28 -26.89
C GLU A 188 13.78 -2.93 -25.80
N TYR A 189 13.34 -2.19 -24.78
CA TYR A 189 14.15 -1.63 -23.73
C TYR A 189 13.58 -2.08 -22.40
N TRP A 190 14.34 -2.95 -21.74
CA TRP A 190 13.95 -3.58 -20.50
C TRP A 190 14.68 -2.96 -19.33
N ARG A 191 13.91 -2.55 -18.32
CA ARG A 191 14.45 -2.12 -17.04
C ARG A 191 13.69 -2.74 -15.88
N TYR A 192 14.32 -2.76 -14.72
CA TYR A 192 13.63 -3.11 -13.48
C TYR A 192 12.77 -1.93 -13.04
N LYS A 193 11.49 -2.19 -12.82
CA LYS A 193 10.56 -1.24 -12.22
C LYS A 193 10.07 -1.77 -10.90
N THR A 194 9.81 -0.84 -10.00
CA THR A 194 9.22 -1.12 -8.70
C THR A 194 7.77 -0.62 -8.69
N TYR A 195 6.87 -1.46 -8.21
CA TYR A 195 5.46 -1.16 -8.07
C TYR A 195 4.99 -1.51 -6.67
N ASN A 196 4.08 -0.70 -6.14
CA ASN A 196 3.34 -1.04 -4.93
C ASN A 196 1.95 -1.56 -5.30
N ARG A 197 1.47 -2.52 -4.52
CA ARG A 197 0.14 -3.10 -4.64
C ARG A 197 -0.46 -3.21 -3.26
N GLU A 198 -1.71 -2.78 -3.13
CA GLU A 198 -2.45 -3.00 -1.89
C GLU A 198 -3.15 -4.35 -1.93
N VAL A 199 -3.10 -5.05 -0.79
CA VAL A 199 -3.76 -6.32 -0.60
C VAL A 199 -4.57 -6.24 0.68
N SER A 200 -5.86 -6.56 0.62
CA SER A 200 -6.75 -6.55 1.79
C SER A 200 -6.20 -7.39 2.94
N ALA A 201 -6.39 -7.00 4.20
CA ALA A 201 -5.89 -7.77 5.35
C ALA A 201 -6.33 -9.25 5.40
N GLY A 202 -7.52 -9.57 4.86
CA GLY A 202 -8.02 -10.95 4.78
C GLY A 202 -7.36 -11.81 3.69
N THR A 203 -6.60 -11.20 2.78
CA THR A 203 -5.91 -11.88 1.69
C THR A 203 -4.41 -11.93 2.00
N LEU A 204 -3.93 -13.09 2.44
CA LEU A 204 -2.53 -13.29 2.87
C LEU A 204 -1.61 -13.73 1.72
N GLN A 205 -1.96 -13.32 0.51
CA GLN A 205 -1.22 -13.65 -0.70
C GLN A 205 -1.37 -12.56 -1.77
N TYR A 206 -0.37 -12.45 -2.64
CA TYR A 206 -0.40 -11.65 -3.85
C TYR A 206 0.03 -12.52 -5.03
N VAL A 207 -0.80 -12.56 -6.07
CA VAL A 207 -0.51 -13.29 -7.31
C VAL A 207 0.05 -12.29 -8.32
N ASP A 208 1.32 -12.44 -8.66
CA ASP A 208 1.99 -11.60 -9.65
C ASP A 208 1.93 -12.23 -11.04
N LYS A 209 1.49 -11.45 -12.02
CA LYS A 209 1.48 -11.82 -13.44
C LYS A 209 2.79 -11.34 -14.06
N LEU A 210 3.65 -12.30 -14.38
CA LEU A 210 4.99 -12.03 -14.88
C LEU A 210 4.92 -11.80 -16.39
N ASP A 211 5.69 -10.84 -16.91
CA ASP A 211 5.68 -10.58 -18.36
C ASP A 211 6.29 -11.78 -19.10
N PRO A 212 5.51 -12.51 -19.93
CA PRO A 212 6.01 -13.65 -20.70
C PRO A 212 7.03 -13.25 -21.76
N ARG A 213 7.13 -11.96 -22.09
CA ARG A 213 8.08 -11.42 -23.07
C ARG A 213 9.36 -10.92 -22.40
N ALA A 214 9.52 -11.12 -21.09
CA ALA A 214 10.72 -10.71 -20.39
C ALA A 214 11.97 -11.26 -21.10
N PRO A 215 13.05 -10.47 -21.17
CA PRO A 215 14.12 -10.73 -22.10
C PRO A 215 14.84 -12.01 -21.71
N GLU A 216 15.36 -12.71 -22.72
CA GLU A 216 16.01 -14.01 -22.57
C GLU A 216 16.98 -14.04 -21.39
N GLY A 217 17.02 -15.19 -20.72
CA GLY A 217 17.94 -15.48 -19.64
C GLY A 217 17.29 -15.41 -18.26
N THR A 218 18.13 -15.49 -17.23
CA THR A 218 17.66 -15.52 -15.84
C THR A 218 17.25 -14.12 -15.39
N ARG A 219 15.97 -13.96 -15.02
CA ARG A 219 15.39 -12.72 -14.49
C ARG A 219 14.94 -12.92 -13.06
N THR A 220 15.27 -11.97 -12.20
CA THR A 220 14.97 -12.04 -10.77
C THR A 220 13.83 -11.08 -10.44
N TYR A 221 12.81 -11.59 -9.74
CA TYR A 221 11.68 -10.84 -9.24
C TYR A 221 11.82 -10.78 -7.73
N THR A 222 11.68 -9.59 -7.15
CA THR A 222 11.88 -9.36 -5.71
C THR A 222 10.64 -8.76 -5.08
N TYR A 223 10.25 -9.29 -3.94
CA TYR A 223 9.03 -8.93 -3.21
C TYR A 223 9.37 -8.51 -1.79
N THR A 224 8.76 -7.43 -1.32
CA THR A 224 8.68 -7.07 0.11
C THR A 224 7.23 -6.76 0.47
N ALA A 225 6.91 -6.80 1.76
CA ALA A 225 5.60 -6.44 2.28
C ALA A 225 5.73 -5.47 3.46
N ARG A 226 4.71 -4.62 3.63
CA ARG A 226 4.52 -3.76 4.80
C ARG A 226 3.07 -3.88 5.26
N THR A 227 2.83 -3.73 6.56
CA THR A 227 1.48 -3.52 7.07
C THR A 227 1.00 -2.10 6.78
N VAL A 228 -0.30 -1.97 6.60
CA VAL A 228 -1.01 -0.69 6.49
C VAL A 228 -2.11 -0.68 7.55
N VAL A 229 -2.15 0.39 8.35
CA VAL A 229 -3.18 0.62 9.36
C VAL A 229 -3.71 2.04 9.17
N ASN A 230 -5.02 2.18 8.93
CA ASN A 230 -5.67 3.48 8.71
C ASN A 230 -4.97 4.35 7.65
N GLY A 231 -4.44 3.73 6.60
CA GLY A 231 -3.73 4.40 5.50
C GLY A 231 -2.24 4.69 5.75
N PHE A 232 -1.73 4.52 6.97
CA PHE A 232 -0.31 4.64 7.29
C PHE A 232 0.41 3.31 7.06
N VAL A 233 1.62 3.36 6.53
CA VAL A 233 2.42 2.17 6.23
C VAL A 233 3.51 1.99 7.28
N ASN A 234 3.90 0.76 7.55
CA ASN A 234 5.08 0.48 8.35
C ASN A 234 6.31 1.17 7.74
N ASP A 235 7.12 1.83 8.56
CA ASP A 235 8.29 2.57 8.09
C ASP A 235 9.40 1.64 7.60
N VAL A 236 9.39 0.38 8.02
CA VAL A 236 10.37 -0.65 7.68
C VAL A 236 9.75 -1.76 6.81
N GLU A 237 10.38 -2.05 5.66
CA GLU A 237 10.04 -3.22 4.83
C GLU A 237 10.43 -4.52 5.53
N THR A 238 9.71 -5.60 5.22
CA THR A 238 10.23 -6.95 5.46
C THR A 238 11.50 -7.19 4.66
N ASP A 239 12.28 -8.19 5.06
CA ASP A 239 13.38 -8.67 4.25
C ASP A 239 12.87 -9.13 2.87
N PRO A 240 13.62 -8.82 1.80
CA PRO A 240 13.19 -9.17 0.45
C PRO A 240 13.25 -10.68 0.21
N VAL A 241 12.23 -11.19 -0.47
CA VAL A 241 12.21 -12.55 -1.00
C VAL A 241 12.24 -12.49 -2.53
N SER A 242 13.07 -13.31 -3.15
CA SER A 242 13.26 -13.29 -4.60
C SER A 242 13.01 -14.65 -5.24
N VAL A 243 12.58 -14.62 -6.49
CA VAL A 243 12.52 -15.79 -7.37
C VAL A 243 13.19 -15.47 -8.70
N SER A 244 13.91 -16.44 -9.26
CA SER A 244 14.55 -16.30 -10.57
C SER A 244 13.88 -17.22 -11.57
N ILE A 245 13.60 -16.71 -12.77
CA ILE A 245 12.96 -17.42 -13.87
C ILE A 245 13.87 -17.35 -15.08
N VAL A 246 14.04 -18.47 -15.76
CA VAL A 246 14.77 -18.55 -17.03
C VAL A 246 13.77 -18.33 -18.16
N HIS A 247 13.88 -17.20 -18.84
CA HIS A 247 13.10 -16.91 -20.03
C HIS A 247 13.80 -17.49 -21.27
N PRO A 248 13.16 -18.40 -22.02
CA PRO A 248 13.74 -19.01 -23.20
C PRO A 248 13.86 -18.01 -24.37
N ARG A 249 14.71 -18.35 -25.35
CA ARG A 249 14.79 -17.64 -26.66
C ARG A 249 13.52 -17.80 -27.47
#